data_AF-A0A1G7VMA3-F1
#
_entry.id   AF-A0A1G7VMA3-F1
#
_cell.length_a   1.000
_cell.length_b   1.000
_cell.length_c   1.000
_cell.angle_alpha   90.00
_cell.angle_beta   90.00
_cell.angle_gamma   90.00
#
_symmetry.space_group_name_H-M   'P 1'
#
loop_
_entity.id
_entity.type
_entity.pdbx_description
1 polymer ?
#
loop_
_entity_poly.entity_id
_entity_poly.type
_entity_poly.pdbx_seq_one_letter_code
_entity_poly.pdbx_strand_id
1 'polypeptide(L)'
;MGKRLNEEKRLKVVKEAMAGVKVGVLARMYDIHPETVRGWIRDHRDSIPPEEIPAADEHVQELQRLQEVEQRYQKAVKVLGEKELEIEILRELLKKKNPAYLKDLK
;
A
#
# COMPACT_ATOMS: atom_id res chain seq x y z
N MET A 1 -17.41 21.37 -6.95
CA MET A 1 -17.19 20.28 -7.93
C MET A 1 -16.68 19.00 -7.23
N GLY A 2 -17.49 18.38 -6.35
CA GLY A 2 -17.00 17.26 -5.50
C GLY A 2 -17.74 15.93 -5.64
N LYS A 3 -18.87 15.87 -6.37
CA LYS A 3 -19.69 14.64 -6.46
C LYS A 3 -19.24 13.66 -7.56
N ARG A 4 -18.72 14.15 -8.68
CA ARG A 4 -18.38 13.31 -9.85
C ARG A 4 -17.16 12.41 -9.66
N LEU A 5 -16.15 12.86 -8.88
CA LEU A 5 -14.95 12.07 -8.62
C LEU A 5 -15.21 10.81 -7.75
N ASN A 6 -16.35 10.78 -7.05
CA ASN A 6 -16.71 9.64 -6.19
C ASN A 6 -17.50 8.55 -6.94
N GLU A 7 -18.10 8.90 -8.08
CA GLU A 7 -18.97 8.00 -8.85
C GLU A 7 -18.18 6.99 -9.66
N GLU A 8 -17.09 7.43 -10.30
CA GLU A 8 -16.16 6.54 -11.02
C GLU A 8 -15.48 5.55 -10.06
N LYS A 9 -15.03 6.04 -8.89
CA LYS A 9 -14.48 5.18 -7.83
C LYS A 9 -15.51 4.18 -7.32
N ARG A 10 -16.75 4.61 -7.08
CA ARG A 10 -17.86 3.73 -6.68
C ARG A 10 -18.09 2.63 -7.71
N LEU A 11 -18.21 3.00 -8.99
CA LEU A 11 -18.44 2.04 -10.07
C LEU A 11 -17.28 1.06 -10.21
N LYS A 12 -16.04 1.53 -10.06
CA LYS A 12 -14.85 0.67 -10.05
C LYS A 12 -14.90 -0.37 -8.92
N VAL A 13 -15.26 0.05 -7.70
CA VAL A 13 -15.41 -0.86 -6.54
C VAL A 13 -16.49 -1.91 -6.80
N VAL A 14 -17.62 -1.53 -7.41
CA VAL A 14 -18.69 -2.48 -7.73
C VAL A 14 -18.27 -3.45 -8.83
N LYS A 15 -17.58 -2.99 -9.88
CA LYS A 15 -17.04 -3.85 -10.94
C LYS A 15 -16.05 -4.88 -10.39
N GLU A 16 -15.15 -4.47 -9.50
CA GLU A 16 -14.22 -5.39 -8.83
C GLU A 16 -14.96 -6.37 -7.91
N ALA A 17 -15.99 -5.93 -7.19
CA ALA A 17 -16.81 -6.85 -6.39
C ALA A 17 -17.54 -7.89 -7.27
N MET A 18 -18.06 -7.48 -8.43
CA MET A 18 -18.70 -8.37 -9.41
C MET A 18 -17.70 -9.32 -10.08
N ALA A 19 -16.43 -8.92 -10.21
CA ALA A 19 -15.33 -9.79 -10.65
C ALA A 19 -14.90 -10.84 -9.60
N GLY A 20 -15.54 -10.87 -8.43
CA GLY A 20 -15.35 -11.91 -7.40
C GLY A 20 -14.54 -11.49 -6.18
N VAL A 21 -14.20 -10.20 -6.05
CA VAL A 21 -13.41 -9.70 -4.91
C VAL A 21 -14.25 -9.61 -3.66
N LYS A 22 -13.73 -10.15 -2.54
CA LYS A 22 -14.40 -10.08 -1.25
C LYS A 22 -14.54 -8.63 -0.79
N VAL A 23 -15.74 -8.27 -0.33
CA VAL A 23 -16.07 -6.93 0.20
C VAL A 23 -15.06 -6.44 1.24
N GLY A 24 -14.59 -7.30 2.15
CA GLY A 24 -13.60 -6.92 3.17
C GLY A 24 -12.19 -6.61 2.62
N VAL A 25 -11.85 -7.09 1.43
CA VAL A 25 -10.60 -6.71 0.74
C VAL A 25 -10.77 -5.33 0.12
N LEU A 26 -11.87 -5.10 -0.61
CA LEU A 26 -12.19 -3.81 -1.22
C LEU A 26 -12.30 -2.69 -0.17
N ALA A 27 -12.94 -2.97 0.97
CA ALA A 27 -13.07 -2.05 2.08
C ALA A 27 -11.71 -1.52 2.57
N ARG A 28 -10.73 -2.41 2.72
CA ARG A 28 -9.36 -2.03 3.13
C ARG A 28 -8.60 -1.33 2.02
N MET A 29 -8.74 -1.80 0.78
CA MET A 29 -8.02 -1.25 -0.37
C MET A 29 -8.44 0.19 -0.70
N TYR A 30 -9.73 0.49 -0.54
CA TYR A 30 -10.29 1.82 -0.83
C TYR A 30 -10.54 2.68 0.41
N ASP A 31 -10.17 2.21 1.61
CA ASP A 31 -10.41 2.87 2.89
C ASP A 31 -11.88 3.29 3.10
N ILE A 32 -12.77 2.33 2.91
CA ILE A 32 -14.23 2.52 3.00
C ILE A 32 -14.87 1.46 3.89
N HIS A 33 -15.93 1.84 4.61
CA HIS A 33 -16.62 0.89 5.48
C HIS A 33 -17.24 -0.25 4.65
N PRO A 34 -17.14 -1.53 5.09
CA PRO A 34 -17.68 -2.67 4.34
C PRO A 34 -19.16 -2.54 3.97
N GLU A 35 -19.95 -1.90 4.84
CA GLU A 35 -21.38 -1.68 4.58
C GLU A 35 -21.64 -0.70 3.42
N THR A 36 -20.76 0.29 3.25
CA THR A 36 -20.82 1.21 2.11
C THR A 36 -20.63 0.47 0.79
N VAL A 37 -19.70 -0.48 0.75
CA VAL A 37 -19.46 -1.34 -0.42
C VAL A 37 -20.69 -2.21 -0.72
N ARG A 38 -21.30 -2.82 0.30
CA ARG A 38 -22.54 -3.61 0.11
C ARG A 38 -23.69 -2.77 -0.44
N GLY A 39 -23.86 -1.55 0.07
CA GLY A 39 -24.83 -0.59 -0.44
C GLY A 39 -24.60 -0.30 -1.93
N TRP A 40 -23.36 0.01 -2.31
CA TRP A 40 -23.03 0.31 -3.71
C TRP A 40 -23.27 -0.87 -4.65
N ILE A 41 -22.92 -2.09 -4.22
CA ILE A 41 -23.18 -3.31 -4.99
C ILE A 41 -24.69 -3.44 -5.23
N ARG A 42 -25.51 -3.33 -4.18
CA ARG A 42 -26.97 -3.41 -4.31
C ARG A 42 -27.51 -2.36 -5.27
N ASP A 43 -27.01 -1.14 -5.20
CA ASP A 43 -27.56 -0.01 -5.95
C ASP A 43 -27.13 -0.02 -7.44
N HIS A 44 -26.04 -0.73 -7.81
CA HIS A 44 -25.44 -0.63 -9.15
C HIS A 44 -25.25 -1.97 -9.88
N ARG A 45 -25.40 -3.12 -9.20
CA ARG A 45 -25.18 -4.43 -9.80
C ARG A 45 -25.99 -4.65 -11.08
N ASP A 46 -27.23 -4.19 -11.09
CA ASP A 46 -28.15 -4.40 -12.23
C ASP A 46 -27.89 -3.44 -13.40
N SER A 47 -27.11 -2.38 -13.15
CA SER A 47 -26.76 -1.37 -14.16
C SER A 47 -25.46 -1.66 -14.92
N ILE A 48 -24.67 -2.64 -14.46
CA ILE A 48 -23.35 -2.94 -15.01
C ILE A 48 -23.47 -4.11 -15.99
N PRO A 49 -23.18 -3.92 -17.29
CA PRO A 49 -23.17 -5.00 -18.26
C PRO A 49 -22.10 -6.05 -17.93
N PRO A 50 -22.33 -7.35 -18.22
CA PRO A 50 -21.33 -8.39 -18.02
C PRO A 50 -19.98 -8.11 -18.72
N GLU A 51 -20.01 -7.40 -19.85
CA GLU A 51 -18.82 -7.03 -20.63
C GLU A 51 -17.94 -5.99 -19.91
N GLU A 52 -18.50 -5.26 -18.94
CA GLU A 52 -17.77 -4.26 -18.16
C GLU A 52 -17.18 -4.83 -16.86
N ILE A 53 -17.46 -6.10 -16.55
CA ILE A 53 -16.90 -6.78 -15.38
C ILE A 53 -15.49 -7.26 -15.77
N PRO A 54 -14.44 -6.81 -15.07
CA PRO A 54 -13.08 -7.27 -15.32
C PRO A 54 -13.03 -8.80 -15.24
N ALA A 55 -12.32 -9.43 -16.19
CA ALA A 55 -12.13 -10.87 -16.15
C ALA A 55 -11.41 -11.24 -14.85
N ALA A 56 -11.83 -12.34 -14.21
CA ALA A 56 -11.25 -12.79 -12.95
C ALA A 56 -9.72 -12.94 -13.03
N ASP A 57 -9.18 -13.29 -14.20
CA ASP A 57 -7.75 -13.43 -14.45
C ASP A 57 -6.98 -12.11 -14.35
N GLU A 58 -7.52 -11.00 -14.86
CA GLU A 58 -6.86 -9.69 -14.75
C GLU A 58 -6.78 -9.23 -13.29
N HIS A 59 -7.83 -9.52 -12.51
CA HIS A 59 -7.85 -9.18 -11.10
C HIS A 59 -6.88 -10.03 -10.27
N VAL A 60 -6.80 -11.34 -10.53
CA VAL A 60 -5.82 -12.22 -9.88
C VAL A 60 -4.39 -11.77 -10.18
N GLN A 61 -4.11 -11.36 -11.42
CA GLN A 61 -2.81 -10.82 -11.81
C GLN A 61 -2.47 -9.52 -11.06
N GLU A 62 -3.43 -8.61 -10.91
CA GLU A 62 -3.20 -7.37 -10.15
C GLU A 62 -2.97 -7.62 -8.66
N LEU A 63 -3.69 -8.57 -8.05
CA LEU A 63 -3.44 -8.98 -6.66
C LEU A 63 -2.05 -9.58 -6.47
N GLN A 64 -1.60 -10.43 -7.41
CA GLN A 64 -0.25 -10.98 -7.39
C GLN A 64 0.82 -9.89 -7.51
N ARG A 65 0.60 -8.92 -8.41
CA ARG A 65 1.49 -7.77 -8.57
C ARG A 65 1.57 -6.93 -7.30
N LEU A 66 0.44 -6.64 -6.66
CA LEU A 66 0.39 -5.91 -5.39
C LEU A 66 1.14 -6.66 -4.28
N GLN A 67 0.98 -7.98 -4.20
CA GLN A 67 1.70 -8.80 -3.24
C GLN A 67 3.22 -8.76 -3.46
N GLU A 68 3.66 -8.79 -4.72
CA GLU A 68 5.08 -8.67 -5.06
C GLU A 68 5.62 -7.29 -4.66
N VAL A 69 4.87 -6.22 -4.94
CA VAL A 69 5.25 -4.85 -4.54
C VAL A 69 5.38 -4.73 -3.03
N GLU A 70 4.42 -5.28 -2.27
CA GLU A 70 4.45 -5.27 -0.80
C GLU A 70 5.68 -6.02 -0.25
N GLN A 71 6.01 -7.19 -0.82
CA GLN A 71 7.22 -7.93 -0.43
C GLN A 71 8.50 -7.13 -0.71
N ARG A 72 8.57 -6.46 -1.87
CA ARG A 72 9.71 -5.62 -2.24
C ARG A 72 9.82 -4.41 -1.31
N TYR A 73 8.69 -3.80 -0.93
CA TYR A 73 8.64 -2.71 0.02
C TYR A 73 9.14 -3.13 1.40
N GLN A 74 8.63 -4.24 1.96
CA GLN A 74 9.09 -4.74 3.27
C GLN A 74 10.58 -5.05 3.28
N LYS A 75 11.10 -5.64 2.20
CA LYS A 75 12.54 -5.89 2.05
C LYS A 75 13.34 -4.57 2.00
N ALA A 76 12.86 -3.58 1.27
CA ALA A 76 13.51 -2.27 1.17
C ALA A 76 13.54 -1.55 2.53
N VAL A 77 12.43 -1.53 3.27
CA VAL A 77 12.34 -0.94 4.61
C VAL A 77 13.33 -1.60 5.57
N LYS A 78 13.45 -2.93 5.54
CA LYS A 78 14.41 -3.65 6.36
C LYS A 78 15.86 -3.24 6.06
N VAL A 79 16.24 -3.25 4.78
CA VAL A 79 17.60 -2.88 4.35
C VAL A 79 17.90 -1.41 4.68
N LEU A 80 16.90 -0.53 4.54
CA LEU A 80 17.04 0.88 4.91
C LEU A 80 17.31 1.04 6.40
N GLY A 81 16.54 0.37 7.27
CA GLY A 81 16.74 0.41 8.72
C GLY A 81 18.12 -0.12 9.15
N GLU A 82 18.60 -1.21 8.52
CA GLU A 82 19.95 -1.73 8.74
C GLU A 82 21.02 -0.68 8.38
N LYS A 83 20.83 0.06 7.28
CA LYS A 83 21.73 1.13 6.86
C LYS A 83 21.66 2.38 7.72
N GLU A 84 20.48 2.75 8.20
CA GLU A 84 20.32 3.85 9.14
C GLU A 84 21.04 3.59 10.47
N LEU A 85 20.94 2.36 10.99
CA LEU A 85 21.67 1.94 12.19
C LEU A 85 23.20 1.98 11.98
N GLU A 86 23.68 1.46 10.85
CA GLU A 86 25.10 1.51 10.50
C GLU A 86 25.61 2.96 10.45
N ILE A 87 24.84 3.87 9.83
CA ILE A 87 25.15 5.30 9.76
C ILE A 87 25.17 5.93 11.16
N GLU A 88 24.23 5.58 12.03
CA GLU A 88 24.17 6.10 13.40
C GLU A 88 25.43 5.71 14.20
N ILE A 89 25.82 4.44 14.16
CA ILE A 89 27.04 3.94 14.80
C ILE A 89 28.27 4.66 14.26
N LEU A 90 28.40 4.79 12.94
CA LEU A 90 29.53 5.50 12.31
C LEU A 90 29.59 6.98 12.72
N ARG A 91 28.43 7.66 12.80
CA ARG A 91 28.35 9.04 13.30
C ARG A 91 28.78 9.13 14.76
N GLU A 92 28.40 8.18 15.60
CA GLU A 92 28.81 8.15 17.01
C GLU A 92 30.33 7.96 17.14
N LEU A 93 30.92 7.06 16.35
CA LEU A 93 32.37 6.85 16.33
C LEU A 93 33.15 8.09 15.86
N LEU A 94 32.62 8.83 14.89
CA LEU A 94 33.23 10.10 14.45
C LEU A 94 33.16 11.18 15.53
N LYS A 95 32.06 11.27 16.30
CA LYS A 95 31.97 12.17 17.46
C LYS A 95 33.01 11.85 18.53
N LYS A 96 33.45 10.58 18.63
CA LYS A 96 34.48 10.13 19.58
C LYS A 96 35.91 10.53 19.17
N LYS A 97 36.13 11.27 18.07
CA LYS A 97 37.44 11.87 17.76
C LYS A 97 37.81 12.97 18.77
N ASN A 98 38.44 12.51 19.85
CA ASN A 98 39.54 13.12 20.63
C ASN A 98 39.32 13.44 22.14
N PRO A 99 39.10 12.44 23.01
CA PRO A 99 39.26 12.61 24.46
C PRO A 99 40.64 12.18 25.03
N ALA A 100 41.61 11.75 24.21
CA ALA A 100 42.88 11.19 24.71
C ALA A 100 44.15 11.60 23.92
N TYR A 101 44.19 12.78 23.30
CA TYR A 101 45.49 13.35 22.98
C TYR A 101 46.19 13.68 24.30
N LEU A 102 47.30 13.00 24.57
CA LEU A 102 48.29 13.41 25.56
C LEU A 102 48.67 14.86 25.25
N LYS A 103 48.01 15.79 25.93
CA LYS A 103 48.54 17.14 26.07
C LYS A 103 49.67 17.01 27.07
N ASP A 104 50.83 17.48 26.61
CA ASP A 104 52.03 17.70 27.40
C ASP A 104 52.97 16.47 27.49
N LEU A 105 53.59 16.16 26.34
CA LEU A 105 54.99 15.72 26.35
C LEU A 105 55.88 16.96 26.46
N LYS A 106 56.66 17.02 27.55
CA LYS A 106 57.68 17.99 27.99
C LYS A 106 57.24 19.01 29.03
#